data_AF-F4EYP9-F1
#
_entry.id   AF-F4EYP9-F1
#
_cell.length_a   1.000
_cell.length_b   1.000
_cell.length_c   1.000
_cell.angle_alpha   90.00
_cell.angle_beta   90.00
_cell.angle_gamma   90.00
#
_symmetry.space_group_name_H-M   'P 1'
#
loop_
_entity.id
_entity.type
_entity.pdbx_description
1 polymer ?
#
loop_
_entity_poly.entity_id
_entity_poly.type
_entity_poly.pdbx_seq_one_letter_code
_entity_poly.pdbx_strand_id
1 'polypeptide(L)' 'MTIDNVTVIIESGALSAKEAERYIRKIQRHSKGRTLKRVSFKLADGHLDLRYAFEGIPFERIRRISHETPKERKAV' A
#
# COMPACT_ATOMS: atom_id res chain seq x y z
N MET A 1 -0.46 -14.06 6.19
CA MET A 1 0.86 -14.14 6.85
C MET A 1 1.59 -12.81 6.70
N THR A 2 2.68 -12.57 7.43
CA THR A 2 3.48 -11.34 7.31
C THR A 2 4.94 -11.70 7.05
N ILE A 3 5.57 -11.05 6.07
CA ILE A 3 6.99 -11.24 5.72
C ILE A 3 7.59 -9.84 5.56
N ASP A 4 8.68 -9.51 6.26
CA ASP A 4 9.33 -8.19 6.21
C ASP A 4 8.38 -7.00 6.39
N ASN A 5 7.47 -7.09 7.36
CA ASN A 5 6.38 -6.11 7.61
C ASN A 5 5.40 -5.92 6.44
N VAL A 6 5.50 -6.75 5.39
CA VAL A 6 4.55 -6.80 4.27
C VAL A 6 3.45 -7.80 4.60
N THR A 7 2.20 -7.37 4.50
CA THR A 7 1.04 -8.27 4.62
C THR A 7 0.93 -9.14 3.37
N VAL A 8 0.99 -10.46 3.54
CA VAL A 8 0.91 -11.44 2.45
C VAL A 8 -0.38 -12.22 2.54
N ILE A 9 -1.16 -12.17 1.46
CA ILE A 9 -2.41 -12.90 1.27
C ILE A 9 -2.21 -13.90 0.14
N ILE A 10 -2.56 -15.16 0.37
CA ILE A 10 -2.63 -16.19 -0.66
C ILE A 10 -4.11 -16.45 -0.89
N GLU A 11 -4.64 -16.06 -2.04
CA GLU A 11 -6.07 -16.17 -2.38
C GLU A 11 -6.42 -17.57 -2.91
N SER A 12 -5.54 -18.17 -3.72
CA SER A 12 -5.71 -19.53 -4.24
C SER A 12 -4.37 -20.20 -4.53
N GLY A 13 -4.31 -21.51 -4.28
CA GLY A 13 -3.12 -22.34 -4.47
C GLY A 13 -2.19 -22.36 -3.25
N ALA A 14 -1.13 -23.16 -3.36
CA ALA A 14 -0.05 -23.21 -2.40
C ALA A 14 1.13 -22.40 -2.94
N LEU A 15 1.51 -21.33 -2.23
CA LEU A 15 2.73 -20.57 -2.50
C LEU A 15 3.64 -20.69 -1.28
N SER A 16 4.90 -21.08 -1.49
CA SER A 16 5.84 -21.18 -0.38
C SER A 16 6.23 -19.80 0.15
N ALA A 17 6.59 -19.72 1.44
CA ALA A 17 7.07 -18.48 2.04
C ALA A 17 8.33 -17.94 1.32
N LYS A 18 9.22 -18.84 0.87
CA LYS A 18 10.46 -18.49 0.15
C LYS A 18 10.18 -17.87 -1.23
N GLU A 19 9.18 -18.38 -1.94
CA GLU A 19 8.75 -17.79 -3.22
C GLU A 19 8.09 -16.42 -2.99
N ALA A 20 7.20 -16.33 -2.00
CA ALA A 20 6.58 -15.05 -1.63
C ALA A 20 7.63 -13.98 -1.32
N GLU A 21 8.65 -14.33 -0.53
CA GLU A 21 9.78 -13.46 -0.20
C GLU A 21 10.56 -13.04 -1.46
N ARG A 22 10.84 -13.97 -2.38
CA ARG A 22 11.51 -13.67 -3.65
C ARG A 22 10.73 -12.62 -4.46
N TYR A 23 9.41 -12.75 -4.55
CA TYR A 23 8.56 -11.79 -5.25
C TYR A 23 8.49 -10.44 -4.53
N ILE A 24 8.37 -10.44 -3.20
CA ILE A 24 8.41 -9.22 -2.38
C ILE A 24 9.70 -8.44 -2.63
N ARG A 25 10.86 -9.10 -2.55
CA ARG A 25 12.16 -8.49 -2.82
C ARG A 25 12.29 -7.98 -4.26
N LYS A 26 11.67 -8.66 -5.23
CA LYS A 26 11.61 -8.18 -6.62
C LYS A 26 10.79 -6.89 -6.71
N ILE A 27 9.60 -6.84 -6.10
CA ILE A 27 8.72 -5.65 -6.11
C ILE A 27 9.44 -4.47 -5.44
N GLN A 28 10.04 -4.68 -4.27
CA GLN A 28 10.75 -3.63 -3.52
C GLN A 28 11.94 -3.05 -4.29
N ARG A 29 12.70 -3.87 -5.04
CA ARG A 29 13.78 -3.37 -5.90
C ARG A 29 13.28 -2.46 -7.02
N HIS A 30 12.08 -2.71 -7.54
CA HIS A 30 11.51 -1.91 -8.63
C HIS A 30 10.62 -0.74 -8.16
N SER A 31 10.31 -0.65 -6.86
CA SER A 31 9.33 0.31 -6.33
C SER A 31 9.89 1.72 -6.04
N LYS A 32 11.12 2.03 -6.47
CA LYS A 32 11.76 3.36 -6.37
C LYS A 32 11.65 4.01 -4.97
N GLY A 33 11.91 3.23 -3.92
CA GLY A 33 11.87 3.72 -2.54
C GLY A 33 10.49 3.75 -1.88
N ARG A 34 9.43 3.25 -2.54
CA ARG A 34 8.12 3.06 -1.90
C ARG A 34 8.10 1.81 -1.03
N THR A 35 7.65 1.96 0.21
CA THR A 35 7.44 0.86 1.15
C THR A 35 6.23 0.03 0.72
N LEU A 36 6.45 -1.27 0.54
CA LEU A 36 5.40 -2.23 0.19
C LEU A 36 4.56 -2.54 1.44
N LYS A 37 3.24 -2.34 1.37
CA LYS A 37 2.33 -2.56 2.51
C LYS A 37 1.69 -3.95 2.45
N ARG A 38 1.21 -4.34 1.26
CA ARG A 38 0.47 -5.58 1.07
C ARG A 38 0.74 -6.19 -0.30
N VAL A 39 0.83 -7.51 -0.36
CA VAL A 39 0.82 -8.30 -1.59
C VAL A 39 -0.23 -9.42 -1.48
N SER A 40 -0.92 -9.67 -2.58
CA SER A 40 -1.89 -10.75 -2.73
C SER A 40 -1.49 -11.60 -3.93
N PHE A 41 -1.38 -12.90 -3.69
CA PHE A 41 -0.98 -13.90 -4.68
C PHE A 41 -2.17 -14.78 -5.00
N LYS A 42 -2.45 -14.96 -6.29
CA LYS A 42 -3.47 -15.87 -6.78
C LYS A 42 -2.87 -16.75 -7.86
N LEU A 43 -2.78 -18.07 -7.62
CA LEU A 43 -2.49 -19.01 -8.69
C LEU A 43 -3.78 -19.30 -9.45
N ALA A 44 -3.81 -18.97 -10.73
CA ALA A 44 -4.92 -19.24 -11.63
C ALA A 44 -4.36 -19.73 -12.98
N ASP A 45 -4.88 -20.86 -13.48
CA ASP A 45 -4.67 -21.33 -14.85
C ASP A 45 -3.20 -21.39 -15.31
N GLY A 46 -2.30 -21.83 -14.43
CA GLY A 46 -0.86 -21.93 -14.72
C GLY A 46 -0.08 -20.62 -14.61
N HIS A 47 -0.75 -19.53 -14.24
CA HIS A 47 -0.17 -18.22 -14.01
C HIS A 47 -0.25 -17.79 -12.55
N LEU A 48 0.67 -16.91 -12.16
CA LEU A 48 0.69 -16.27 -10.84
C LEU A 48 0.28 -14.82 -11.01
N ASP A 49 -0.90 -14.48 -10.51
CA ASP A 49 -1.37 -13.10 -10.43
C ASP A 49 -0.84 -12.46 -9.14
N LEU A 50 -0.19 -11.30 -9.29
CA LEU A 50 0.30 -10.50 -8.18
C LEU A 50 -0.47 -9.17 -8.12
N ARG A 51 -1.11 -8.91 -6.99
CA ARG A 51 -1.69 -7.59 -6.67
C ARG A 51 -0.96 -7.02 -5.46
N TYR A 52 -0.58 -5.75 -5.52
CA TYR A 52 0.13 -5.14 -4.40
C TYR A 52 -0.24 -3.68 -4.17
N ALA A 53 -0.06 -3.24 -2.93
CA ALA A 53 -0.28 -1.87 -2.49
C ALA A 53 0.94 -1.37 -1.71
N PHE A 54 1.32 -0.13 -1.97
CA PHE A 54 2.34 0.57 -1.20
C PHE A 54 1.71 1.31 -0.01
N GLU A 55 2.56 1.74 0.92
CA GLU A 55 2.13 2.70 1.93
C GLU A 55 1.60 3.98 1.27
N GLY A 56 0.54 4.52 1.87
CA GLY A 56 -0.01 5.79 1.44
C GLY A 56 0.99 6.88 1.72
N ILE A 57 1.17 7.80 0.76
CA ILE A 57 1.97 9.00 1.00
C ILE A 57 1.13 9.88 1.93
N PRO A 58 1.64 10.23 3.13
CA PRO A 58 0.92 11.13 4.01
C PRO A 58 0.78 12.46 3.29
N PHE A 59 -0.45 12.88 3.03
CA PHE A 59 -0.74 14.20 2.50
C PHE A 59 -1.63 14.90 3.52
N GLU A 60 -1.18 16.07 3.97
CA GLU A 60 -2.04 16.97 4.72
C GLU A 60 -2.81 17.82 3.72
N ARG A 61 -4.15 17.75 3.76
CA ARG A 61 -4.97 18.60 2.90
C ARG A 61 -4.88 20.04 3.40
N ILE A 62 -4.01 20.83 2.79
CA ILE A 62 -3.99 22.29 3.01
C ILE A 62 -5.35 22.83 2.56
N ARG A 63 -6.20 23.22 3.53
CA ARG A 63 -7.42 23.97 3.23
C ARG A 63 -7.00 25.41 2.93
N ARG A 64 -7.73 26.10 2.03
CA ARG A 64 -7.50 27.53 1.75
C ARG A 64 -7.36 28.29 3.06
N ILE A 65 -6.16 28.80 3.32
CA ILE A 65 -5.90 29.73 4.41
C ILE A 65 -6.46 31.06 3.92
N SER A 66 -7.52 31.55 4.55
CA SER A 66 -8.00 32.90 4.25
C SER A 66 -6.98 33.90 4.80
N HIS A 67 -6.54 34.84 3.98
CA HIS A 67 -5.76 35.99 4.45
C HIS A 67 -6.62 37.00 5.23
N GLU A 68 -7.95 36.85 5.16
CA GLU A 68 -8.88 37.73 5.84
C GLU A 68 -9.06 37.31 7.31
N THR A 69 -9.03 38.30 8.20
CA THR A 69 -9.34 38.12 9.62
C THR A 69 -10.76 37.55 9.76
N PRO A 70 -10.99 36.50 10.58
CA PRO A 70 -12.33 35.98 10.78
C PRO A 70 -13.21 37.11 11.34
N LYS A 71 -14.22 37.54 10.56
CA LYS A 71 -15.26 38.42 11.10
C LYS A 71 -16.02 37.64 12.16
N GLU A 72 -16.05 38.14 13.39
CA GLU A 72 -16.86 37.57 14.47
C GLU A 72 -18.28 37.32 13.95
N ARG A 73 -18.68 36.04 13.93
CA ARG A 73 -20.07 35.69 13.70
C ARG A 73 -20.79 35.89 15.03
N LYS A 74 -21.58 36.95 15.15
CA LYS A 74 -22.59 37.02 16.21
C LYS A 74 -23.58 35.89 16.01
N ALA A 75 -23.76 35.06 17.04
CA ALA A 75 -24.84 34.10 17.09
C ALA A 75 -26.17 34.88 17.07
N VAL A 76 -27.10 34.42 16.22
CA VAL A 76 -28.49 34.91 16.15
C VAL A 76 -29.31 34.18 17.20
#